data_AF-A0A935GAL9-F1
#
_entry.id   AF-A0A935GAL9-F1
#
_cell.length_a   1.000
_cell.length_b   1.000
_cell.length_c   1.000
_cell.angle_alpha   90.00
_cell.angle_beta   90.00
_cell.angle_gamma   90.00
#
_symmetry.space_group_name_H-M   'P 1'
#
loop_
_entity.id
_entity.type
_entity.pdbx_description
1 polymer ?
#
loop_
_entity_poly.entity_id
_entity_poly.type
_entity_poly.pdbx_seq_one_letter_code
_entity_poly.pdbx_strand_id
1 'polypeptide(L)' 'MKKILVFLFLLVPILLHSQLYINTSYIPQQLVEDFLIGPGITVSNVTYRGQLQ' A
#
# COMPACT_ATOMS: atom_id res chain seq x y z
N MET A 1 -6.89 -18.69 -35.80
CA MET A 1 -7.59 -18.61 -34.49
C MET A 1 -6.64 -18.77 -33.30
N LYS A 2 -5.99 -19.93 -33.08
CA LYS A 2 -5.18 -20.20 -31.87
C LYS A 2 -4.04 -19.20 -31.57
N LYS A 3 -3.33 -18.72 -32.59
CA LYS A 3 -2.21 -17.76 -32.43
C LYS A 3 -2.65 -16.37 -31.95
N ILE A 4 -3.87 -15.95 -32.30
CA ILE A 4 -4.44 -14.65 -31.92
C ILE A 4 -4.71 -14.62 -30.41
N LEU A 5 -5.21 -15.73 -29.87
CA LEU A 5 -5.50 -15.86 -28.43
C LEU A 5 -4.22 -15.79 -27.57
N VAL A 6 -3.12 -16.35 -28.06
CA VAL A 6 -1.81 -16.26 -27.37
C VAL A 6 -1.31 -14.82 -27.33
N PHE A 7 -1.46 -14.08 -28.43
CA PHE A 7 -1.05 -12.68 -28.50
C PHE A 7 -1.90 -11.79 -27.59
N LEU A 8 -3.20 -12.08 -27.50
CA LEU A 8 -4.12 -11.39 -26.57
C LEU A 8 -3.75 -11.64 -25.10
N PHE A 9 -3.36 -12.88 -24.76
CA PHE A 9 -2.94 -13.23 -23.40
C PHE A 9 -1.65 -12.49 -22.98
N LEU A 10 -0.73 -12.24 -23.91
CA LEU A 10 0.50 -11.49 -23.65
C LEU A 10 0.29 -10.00 -23.33
N LEU A 11 -0.88 -9.44 -23.65
CA LEU A 11 -1.22 -8.04 -23.35
C LEU A 11 -1.83 -7.82 -21.96
N VAL A 12 -2.25 -8.89 -21.27
CA VAL A 12 -2.82 -8.85 -19.92
C VAL A 12 -1.94 -8.12 -18.88
N PRO A 13 -0.61 -8.33 -18.79
CA PRO A 13 0.20 -7.66 -17.77
C PRO A 13 0.26 -6.14 -17.92
N ILE A 14 -0.02 -5.59 -19.12
CA ILE A 14 -0.04 -4.14 -19.36
C ILE A 14 -1.23 -3.47 -18.67
N LEU A 15 -2.30 -4.24 -18.39
CA LEU A 15 -3.50 -3.74 -17.73
C LEU A 15 -3.38 -3.78 -16.19
N LEU A 16 -2.38 -4.48 -15.66
CA LEU A 16 -2.17 -4.62 -14.23
C LEU A 16 -1.40 -3.41 -13.69
N HIS A 17 -2.09 -2.57 -12.92
CA HIS A 17 -1.48 -1.46 -12.19
C HIS A 17 -1.14 -1.91 -10.76
N SER A 18 -0.13 -2.79 -10.62
CA SER A 18 0.37 -3.19 -9.30
C SER A 18 1.29 -2.09 -8.73
N GLN A 19 0.71 -0.93 -8.43
CA GLN A 19 1.41 0.13 -7.72
C GLN A 19 1.24 -0.06 -6.22
N LEU A 20 2.34 0.08 -5.47
CA LEU A 20 2.28 0.15 -4.03
C LEU A 20 1.51 1.42 -3.62
N TYR A 21 0.34 1.25 -3.01
CA TYR A 21 -0.47 2.36 -2.52
C TYR A 21 0.11 2.86 -1.19
N ILE A 22 0.75 4.03 -1.22
CA ILE A 22 1.29 4.70 -0.02
C ILE A 22 0.35 5.84 0.35
N ASN A 23 -0.20 5.80 1.55
CA ASN A 23 -0.89 6.93 2.14
C ASN A 23 0.03 7.59 3.19
N THR A 24 0.55 8.77 2.87
CA THR A 24 1.40 9.57 3.76
C THR A 24 0.61 10.57 4.61
N SER A 25 -0.73 10.56 4.53
CA SER A 25 -1.59 11.47 5.29
C SER A 25 -1.79 11.03 6.75
N TYR A 26 -1.41 9.81 7.11
CA TYR A 26 -1.45 9.35 8.50
C TYR A 26 -0.35 10.00 9.32
N ILE A 27 -0.71 10.60 10.45
CA ILE A 27 0.31 10.97 11.44
C ILE A 27 0.85 9.71 12.11
N PRO A 28 2.10 9.73 12.63
CA PRO A 28 2.73 8.55 13.22
C PRO A 28 1.90 7.85 14.30
N GLN A 29 1.17 8.61 15.12
CA GLN A 29 0.28 8.06 16.14
C GLN A 29 -0.88 7.25 15.52
N GLN A 30 -1.55 7.80 14.51
CA GLN A 30 -2.64 7.11 13.80
C GLN A 30 -2.15 5.82 13.13
N LEU A 31 -0.96 5.85 12.51
CA LEU A 31 -0.37 4.66 11.91
C LEU A 31 -0.18 3.54 12.96
N VAL A 32 0.32 3.91 14.15
CA VAL A 32 0.56 2.95 15.24
C VAL A 32 -0.75 2.39 15.77
N GLU A 33 -1.73 3.25 16.06
CA GLU A 33 -3.01 2.85 16.63
C GLU A 33 -3.85 2.04 15.64
N ASP A 34 -4.01 2.52 14.39
CA ASP A 34 -4.94 1.94 13.42
C ASP A 34 -4.41 0.67 12.74
N PHE A 35 -3.08 0.55 12.56
CA PHE A 35 -2.50 -0.50 11.73
C PHE A 35 -1.52 -1.43 12.46
N LEU A 36 -0.79 -0.95 13.48
CA LEU A 36 0.26 -1.74 14.11
C LEU A 36 -0.20 -2.45 15.39
N ILE A 37 -1.00 -1.78 16.22
CA ILE A 37 -1.43 -2.30 17.52
C ILE A 37 -2.89 -2.75 17.49
N GLY A 38 -3.74 -2.01 16.76
CA GLY A 38 -5.15 -2.33 16.60
C GLY A 38 -6.07 -1.62 17.59
N PRO A 39 -7.39 -1.78 17.42
CA PRO A 39 -8.41 -0.97 18.08
C PRO A 39 -8.46 -1.19 19.60
N GLY A 40 -8.88 -0.15 20.33
CA GLY A 40 -9.10 -0.20 21.78
C GLY A 40 -7.86 0.09 22.64
N ILE A 41 -6.71 0.35 22.03
CA ILE A 41 -5.48 0.75 22.70
C ILE A 41 -5.12 2.18 22.30
N THR A 42 -4.96 3.07 23.28
CA THR A 42 -4.51 4.44 23.06
C THR A 42 -3.00 4.53 23.30
N VAL A 43 -2.27 5.15 22.37
CA VAL A 43 -0.81 5.30 22.47
C VAL A 43 -0.43 6.76 22.48
N SER A 44 0.31 7.15 23.51
CA SER A 44 0.90 8.48 23.65
C SER A 44 2.42 8.45 23.43
N ASN A 45 3.02 9.60 23.13
CA ASN A 45 4.48 9.79 22.97
C ASN A 45 5.10 8.97 21.83
N VAL A 46 4.44 8.93 20.68
CA VAL A 46 5.01 8.30 19.47
C VAL A 46 6.02 9.24 18.82
N THR A 47 7.28 8.81 18.76
CA THR A 47 8.35 9.54 18.06
C THR A 47 8.66 8.87 16.73
N TYR A 48 8.33 9.54 15.62
CA TYR A 48 8.75 9.12 14.29
C TYR A 48 10.23 9.46 14.07
N ARG A 49 11.03 8.45 13.77
CA ARG A 49 12.47 8.58 13.51
C ARG A 49 12.85 8.47 12.03
N GLY A 50 11.87 8.32 11.14
CA GLY A 50 12.12 8.31 9.70
C GLY A 50 12.46 9.71 9.17
N GLN A 51 13.07 9.77 7.98
CA GLN A 51 13.31 11.03 7.29
C GLN A 51 12.02 11.49 6.61
N LEU A 52 11.62 12.74 6.85
CA LEU A 52 10.61 13.41 6.03
C LEU A 52 11.26 13.63 4.65
N GLN A 53 10.80 12.89 3.64
CA GLN A 53 11.20 13.08 2.25
C GLN A 53 10.51 14.30 1.63
#